data_AF-A0A2I3S700-F1
#
_entry.id   AF-A0A2I3S700-F1
#
_cell.length_a   1.000
_cell.length_b   1.000
_cell.length_c   1.000
_cell.angle_alpha   90.00
_cell.angle_beta   90.00
_cell.angle_gamma   90.00
#
_symmetry.space_group_name_H-M   'P 1'
#
loop_
_entity.id
_entity.type
_entity.pdbx_description
1 polymer ?
#
loop_
_entity_poly.entity_id
_entity_poly.type
_entity_poly.pdbx_seq_one_letter_code
_entity_poly.pdbx_strand_id
1 'polypeptide(L)'
;MLQKKFQGKPTEASIEARVQEYGELDAKDYIPGAEVLEGEKEKNAENDEDGWENTSLSEEEDAIGEWIDVQHSSDEEQQEISKKLNRMPMEEQKDKAAAISTSQVLTQEDFQKIRMAQLRKELDTPKSDKETRLATAMARKTDRKEFVRKKTKMNPFPSLTNKEKKKTEELYDDARSFREKQLALRDALLKKRKRMK
;
A
#
# COMPACT_ATOMS: atom_id res chain seq x y z
N MET A 1 3.12 -23.29 -13.84
CA MET A 1 1.89 -22.48 -13.64
C MET A 1 1.96 -21.83 -12.27
N LEU A 2 1.87 -20.50 -12.18
CA LEU A 2 1.87 -19.76 -10.90
C LEU A 2 0.64 -20.14 -10.07
N GLN A 3 0.79 -20.30 -8.75
CA GLN A 3 -0.34 -20.68 -7.90
C GLN A 3 -1.42 -19.59 -7.89
N LYS A 4 -2.69 -20.00 -7.80
CA LYS A 4 -3.86 -19.10 -7.85
C LYS A 4 -3.83 -17.98 -6.79
N LYS A 5 -3.15 -18.21 -5.65
CA LYS A 5 -2.94 -17.21 -4.59
C LYS A 5 -1.95 -16.09 -4.95
N PHE A 6 -1.17 -16.25 -6.01
CA PHE A 6 -0.18 -15.26 -6.48
C PHE A 6 -0.60 -14.61 -7.80
N GLN A 7 -1.53 -15.20 -8.54
CA GLN A 7 -2.09 -14.60 -9.75
C GLN A 7 -2.86 -13.31 -9.43
N GLY A 8 -2.56 -12.21 -10.15
CA GLY A 8 -3.30 -10.94 -10.06
C GLY A 8 -2.99 -10.07 -8.85
N LYS A 9 -1.99 -10.44 -8.03
CA LYS A 9 -1.40 -9.54 -7.04
C LYS A 9 -0.41 -8.60 -7.73
N PRO A 10 -0.31 -7.33 -7.31
CA PRO A 10 0.68 -6.43 -7.86
C PRO A 10 2.08 -6.90 -7.44
N THR A 11 2.88 -7.33 -8.40
CA THR A 11 4.31 -7.60 -8.26
C THR A 11 5.09 -6.32 -8.56
N GLU A 12 6.32 -6.21 -8.11
CA GLU A 12 7.16 -5.02 -8.35
C GLU A 12 7.29 -4.73 -9.86
N ALA A 13 7.46 -5.78 -10.67
CA ALA A 13 7.45 -5.68 -12.13
C ALA A 13 6.14 -5.09 -12.68
N SER A 14 4.99 -5.48 -12.12
CA SER A 14 3.69 -4.96 -12.56
C SER A 14 3.45 -3.50 -12.13
N ILE A 15 4.07 -3.06 -11.03
CA ILE A 15 3.98 -1.69 -10.53
C ILE A 15 4.87 -0.77 -11.39
N GLU A 16 6.04 -1.26 -11.81
CA GLU A 16 6.96 -0.52 -12.68
C GLU A 16 6.53 -0.49 -14.16
N ALA A 17 5.63 -1.39 -14.57
CA ALA A 17 5.15 -1.46 -15.94
C ALA A 17 4.43 -0.17 -16.36
N ARG A 18 5.09 0.63 -17.18
CA ARG A 18 4.55 1.86 -17.80
C ARG A 18 4.24 1.61 -19.28
N VAL A 19 3.16 2.22 -19.77
CA VAL A 19 2.84 2.26 -21.21
C VAL A 19 3.78 3.26 -21.89
N GLN A 20 4.55 2.80 -22.88
CA GLN A 20 5.43 3.65 -23.70
C GLN A 20 4.61 4.46 -24.71
N GLU A 21 5.09 5.67 -25.00
CA GLU A 21 4.49 6.56 -26.01
C GLU A 21 4.97 6.21 -27.43
N TYR A 22 4.20 6.60 -28.45
CA TYR A 22 4.55 6.33 -29.84
C TYR A 22 5.90 6.98 -30.20
N GLY A 23 6.88 6.16 -30.58
CA GLY A 23 8.23 6.60 -30.94
C GLY A 23 9.20 6.75 -29.76
N GLU A 24 8.77 6.43 -28.54
CA GLU A 24 9.67 6.34 -27.38
C GLU A 24 10.58 5.12 -27.53
N LEU A 25 11.90 5.31 -27.37
CA LEU A 25 12.89 4.24 -27.34
C LEU A 25 13.41 4.08 -25.91
N ASP A 26 13.13 2.95 -25.26
CA ASP A 26 13.68 2.57 -23.95
C ASP A 26 14.98 1.78 -24.15
N ALA A 27 16.01 2.45 -24.68
CA ALA A 27 17.34 1.87 -24.81
C ALA A 27 18.07 2.00 -23.47
N LYS A 28 18.44 0.86 -22.87
CA LYS A 28 19.17 0.81 -21.60
C LYS A 28 20.65 0.62 -21.86
N ASP A 29 21.46 1.49 -21.27
CA ASP A 29 22.93 1.40 -21.32
C ASP A 29 23.49 0.39 -20.30
N TYR A 30 22.62 -0.36 -19.63
CA TYR A 30 22.95 -1.32 -18.58
C TYR A 30 22.14 -2.61 -18.73
N ILE A 31 22.63 -3.70 -18.15
CA ILE A 31 21.91 -4.98 -18.05
C ILE A 31 20.99 -4.92 -16.82
N PRO A 32 19.65 -5.00 -16.97
CA PRO A 32 18.75 -5.02 -15.82
C PRO A 32 19.03 -6.21 -14.90
N GLY A 33 19.01 -6.01 -13.57
CA GLY A 33 19.31 -7.06 -12.61
C GLY A 33 20.80 -7.22 -12.29
N ALA A 34 21.69 -6.55 -13.05
CA ALA A 34 23.13 -6.57 -12.77
C ALA A 34 23.49 -5.88 -11.44
N GLU A 35 22.60 -5.04 -10.89
CA GLU A 35 22.77 -4.40 -9.58
C GLU A 35 22.91 -5.40 -8.41
N VAL A 36 22.43 -6.64 -8.59
CA VAL A 36 22.54 -7.74 -7.62
C VAL A 36 23.95 -8.30 -7.53
N LEU A 37 24.78 -8.07 -8.54
CA LEU A 37 26.17 -8.51 -8.49
C LEU A 37 26.98 -7.56 -7.60
N GLU A 38 27.89 -8.12 -6.83
CA GLU A 38 28.86 -7.36 -6.07
C GLU A 38 29.93 -6.84 -7.03
N GLY A 39 29.95 -5.52 -7.21
CA GLY A 39 31.05 -4.86 -7.92
C GLY A 39 32.32 -4.91 -7.06
N GLU A 40 33.47 -4.95 -7.70
CA GLU A 40 34.78 -5.13 -7.03
C GLU A 40 35.17 -4.03 -6.03
N LYS A 41 34.34 -2.99 -5.83
CA LYS A 41 34.60 -1.87 -4.93
C LYS A 41 34.28 -2.12 -3.45
N GLU A 42 33.70 -3.27 -3.08
CA GLU A 42 33.40 -3.63 -1.67
C GLU A 42 34.31 -4.71 -1.08
N LYS A 43 35.51 -4.95 -1.67
CA LYS A 43 36.56 -5.74 -1.01
C LYS A 43 37.39 -4.88 -0.04
N ASN A 44 36.75 -4.14 0.87
CA ASN A 44 37.45 -3.43 1.95
C ASN A 44 37.11 -4.10 3.28
N ALA A 45 38.03 -4.99 3.68
CA ALA A 45 38.48 -5.32 5.03
C ALA A 45 37.47 -5.21 6.18
N GLU A 46 36.97 -6.35 6.66
CA GLU A 46 37.09 -6.82 8.05
C GLU A 46 36.51 -8.25 8.10
N ASN A 47 37.37 -9.24 7.86
CA ASN A 47 37.10 -10.62 8.25
C ASN A 47 37.54 -10.72 9.70
N ASP A 48 36.72 -10.24 10.64
CA ASP A 48 36.97 -10.44 12.06
C ASP A 48 36.41 -11.80 12.49
N GLU A 49 37.38 -12.66 12.69
CA GLU A 49 37.34 -13.97 13.29
C GLU A 49 36.93 -13.90 14.76
N ASP A 50 35.63 -14.01 15.04
CA ASP A 50 35.10 -14.42 16.36
C ASP A 50 34.31 -15.72 16.15
N GLY A 51 34.81 -16.93 16.40
CA GLY A 51 35.59 -17.32 17.57
C GLY A 51 34.67 -17.82 18.70
N TRP A 52 33.85 -18.84 18.43
CA TRP A 52 33.24 -19.86 19.33
C TRP A 52 32.91 -19.55 20.82
N GLU A 53 31.79 -20.14 21.24
CA GLU A 53 31.32 -20.45 22.61
C GLU A 53 30.50 -19.41 23.40
N ASN A 54 29.21 -19.72 23.57
CA ASN A 54 28.72 -20.13 24.88
C ASN A 54 27.50 -21.05 24.75
N THR A 55 27.75 -22.35 24.95
CA THR A 55 26.73 -23.31 25.36
C THR A 55 26.31 -22.99 26.79
N SER A 56 25.06 -22.63 27.01
CA SER A 56 24.44 -22.73 28.34
C SER A 56 23.08 -23.40 28.21
N LEU A 57 23.06 -24.59 28.78
CA LEU A 57 22.00 -25.57 28.95
C LEU A 57 20.83 -24.99 29.76
N SER A 58 19.59 -25.07 29.25
CA SER A 58 18.39 -25.02 30.10
C SER A 58 17.32 -25.96 29.57
N GLU A 59 16.92 -26.85 30.47
CA GLU A 59 15.99 -27.98 30.40
C GLU A 59 14.57 -27.64 29.92
N GLU A 60 13.94 -28.65 29.30
CA GLU A 60 12.50 -28.93 29.15
C GLU A 60 11.62 -28.01 28.29
N GLU A 61 11.12 -28.52 27.15
CA GLU A 61 9.76 -29.10 27.04
C GLU A 61 9.52 -29.62 25.61
N ASP A 62 8.84 -30.77 25.50
CA ASP A 62 8.50 -31.46 24.26
C ASP A 62 7.74 -30.56 23.25
N ALA A 63 8.32 -30.31 22.07
CA ALA A 63 7.56 -29.77 20.94
C ALA A 63 8.08 -30.23 19.55
N ILE A 64 7.51 -31.35 19.09
CA ILE A 64 6.95 -31.56 17.73
C ILE A 64 7.68 -30.90 16.54
N GLY A 65 8.45 -31.71 15.79
CA GLY A 65 8.57 -31.65 14.31
C GLY A 65 8.44 -30.29 13.61
N GLU A 66 9.08 -29.26 14.17
CA GLU A 66 9.08 -27.92 13.62
C GLU A 66 10.03 -27.94 12.43
N TRP A 67 9.54 -27.51 11.27
CA TRP A 67 10.36 -27.44 10.07
C TRP A 67 11.50 -26.47 10.34
N ILE A 68 12.68 -27.02 10.65
CA ILE A 68 13.92 -26.27 10.75
C ILE A 68 14.19 -25.70 9.37
N ASP A 69 14.07 -24.38 9.23
CA ASP A 69 14.44 -23.68 8.02
C ASP A 69 15.96 -23.79 7.87
N VAL A 70 16.40 -24.79 7.08
CA VAL A 70 17.80 -25.00 6.76
C VAL A 70 18.23 -23.84 5.88
N GLN A 71 18.73 -22.78 6.51
CA GLN A 71 19.30 -21.62 5.81
C GLN A 71 20.50 -22.12 5.01
N HIS A 72 20.33 -22.19 3.69
CA HIS A 72 21.46 -22.38 2.80
C HIS A 72 22.30 -21.10 2.87
N SER A 73 23.57 -21.20 3.25
CA SER A 73 24.51 -20.07 3.39
C SER A 73 24.54 -19.11 2.18
N SER A 74 24.13 -19.55 0.99
CA SER A 74 24.04 -18.72 -0.22
C SER A 74 22.83 -17.77 -0.27
N ASP A 75 21.77 -17.98 0.52
CA ASP A 75 20.57 -17.12 0.48
C ASP A 75 20.70 -15.88 1.38
N GLU A 76 21.47 -15.97 2.47
CA GLU A 76 21.73 -14.85 3.40
C GLU A 76 22.39 -13.66 2.70
N GLU A 77 23.45 -13.90 1.92
CA GLU A 77 24.13 -12.87 1.12
C GLU A 77 23.17 -12.18 0.14
N GLN A 78 22.31 -12.96 -0.55
CA GLN A 78 21.34 -12.41 -1.50
C GLN A 78 20.28 -11.55 -0.81
N GLN A 79 19.87 -11.94 0.40
CA GLN A 79 18.96 -11.14 1.22
C GLN A 79 19.62 -9.84 1.68
N GLU A 80 20.88 -9.85 2.07
CA GLU A 80 21.61 -8.61 2.40
C GLU A 80 21.77 -7.69 1.21
N ILE A 81 22.15 -8.21 0.05
CA ILE A 81 22.29 -7.43 -1.18
C ILE A 81 20.95 -6.82 -1.57
N SER A 82 19.84 -7.59 -1.51
CA SER A 82 18.50 -7.05 -1.78
C SER A 82 18.06 -5.99 -0.77
N LYS A 83 18.35 -6.16 0.54
CA LYS A 83 18.10 -5.13 1.56
C LYS A 83 18.91 -3.85 1.28
N LYS A 84 20.19 -3.98 0.89
CA LYS A 84 21.06 -2.86 0.49
C LYS A 84 20.50 -2.15 -0.76
N LEU A 85 20.12 -2.91 -1.79
CA LEU A 85 19.50 -2.37 -3.01
C LEU A 85 18.22 -1.61 -2.70
N ASN A 86 17.31 -2.18 -1.91
CA ASN A 86 16.06 -1.52 -1.51
C ASN A 86 16.27 -0.24 -0.69
N ARG A 87 17.41 -0.11 0.00
CA ARG A 87 17.80 1.11 0.72
C ARG A 87 18.32 2.20 -0.24
N MET A 88 18.85 1.82 -1.39
CA MET A 88 19.37 2.75 -2.39
C MET A 88 18.25 3.29 -3.30
N PRO A 89 18.28 4.58 -3.68
CA PRO A 89 17.36 5.13 -4.65
C PRO A 89 17.51 4.44 -6.02
N MET A 90 16.42 4.40 -6.79
CA MET A 90 16.36 3.71 -8.10
C MET A 90 17.40 4.22 -9.12
N GLU A 91 17.84 5.47 -9.00
CA GLU A 91 18.89 6.02 -9.86
C GLU A 91 20.26 5.38 -9.57
N GLU A 92 20.64 5.29 -8.29
CA GLU A 92 21.90 4.66 -7.87
C GLU A 92 21.95 3.17 -8.24
N GLN A 93 20.81 2.47 -8.19
CA GLN A 93 20.74 1.06 -8.62
C GLN A 93 21.05 0.93 -10.11
N LYS A 94 20.55 1.85 -10.95
CA LYS A 94 20.83 1.86 -12.39
C LYS A 94 22.29 2.19 -12.67
N ASP A 95 22.85 3.16 -11.95
CA ASP A 95 24.26 3.52 -12.08
C ASP A 95 25.17 2.37 -11.68
N LYS A 96 24.81 1.63 -10.62
CA LYS A 96 25.52 0.40 -10.22
C LYS A 96 25.45 -0.67 -11.31
N ALA A 97 24.27 -0.93 -11.85
CA ALA A 97 24.09 -1.90 -12.94
C ALA A 97 24.88 -1.49 -14.20
N ALA A 98 24.89 -0.19 -14.54
CA ALA A 98 25.65 0.36 -15.67
C ALA A 98 27.15 0.22 -15.46
N ALA A 99 27.64 0.54 -14.25
CA ALA A 99 29.03 0.37 -13.88
C ALA A 99 29.45 -1.09 -14.02
N ILE A 100 28.71 -2.04 -13.45
CA ILE A 100 29.01 -3.47 -13.54
C ILE A 100 28.99 -3.95 -14.99
N SER A 101 27.98 -3.56 -15.76
CA SER A 101 27.83 -3.97 -17.17
C SER A 101 28.97 -3.46 -18.05
N THR A 102 29.50 -2.27 -17.75
CA THR A 102 30.58 -1.66 -18.54
C THR A 102 31.97 -2.02 -18.03
N SER A 103 32.13 -2.28 -16.74
CA SER A 103 33.43 -2.54 -16.11
C SER A 103 33.77 -4.01 -15.95
N GLN A 104 32.79 -4.92 -15.87
CA GLN A 104 33.01 -6.32 -15.50
C GLN A 104 32.65 -7.28 -16.64
N VAL A 105 33.48 -8.32 -16.81
CA VAL A 105 33.16 -9.45 -17.68
C VAL A 105 32.25 -10.42 -16.93
N LEU A 106 30.99 -10.50 -17.34
CA LEU A 106 29.96 -11.32 -16.72
C LEU A 106 30.11 -12.79 -17.08
N THR A 107 30.12 -13.66 -16.07
CA THR A 107 30.17 -15.12 -16.24
C THR A 107 28.77 -15.72 -16.38
N GLN A 108 28.70 -17.00 -16.77
CA GLN A 108 27.42 -17.71 -16.88
C GLN A 108 26.67 -17.79 -15.53
N GLU A 109 27.40 -17.89 -14.43
CA GLU A 109 26.85 -17.89 -13.08
C GLU A 109 26.22 -16.53 -12.74
N ASP A 110 26.86 -15.44 -13.16
CA ASP A 110 26.33 -14.09 -12.98
C ASP A 110 25.00 -13.91 -13.73
N PHE A 111 24.92 -14.37 -14.97
CA PHE A 111 23.66 -14.38 -15.71
C PHE A 111 22.59 -15.28 -15.08
N GLN A 112 22.96 -16.36 -14.39
CA GLN A 112 22.01 -17.14 -13.62
C GLN A 112 21.52 -16.35 -12.41
N LYS A 113 22.41 -15.70 -11.64
CA LYS A 113 22.06 -14.85 -10.50
C LYS A 113 21.13 -13.70 -10.90
N ILE A 114 21.45 -12.98 -11.99
CA ILE A 114 20.62 -11.91 -12.56
C ILE A 114 19.21 -12.44 -12.88
N ARG A 115 19.13 -13.57 -13.58
CA ARG A 115 17.83 -14.19 -13.93
C ARG A 115 17.04 -14.60 -12.70
N MET A 116 17.68 -15.21 -11.71
CA MET A 116 17.02 -15.61 -10.47
C MET A 116 16.46 -14.40 -9.73
N ALA A 117 17.18 -13.29 -9.67
CA ALA A 117 16.69 -12.05 -9.07
C ALA A 117 15.50 -11.44 -9.82
N GLN A 118 15.56 -11.40 -11.16
CA GLN A 118 14.44 -10.94 -11.98
C GLN A 118 13.19 -11.81 -11.80
N LEU A 119 13.37 -13.13 -11.74
CA LEU A 119 12.26 -14.06 -11.46
C LEU A 119 11.64 -13.82 -10.08
N ARG A 120 12.47 -13.57 -9.06
CA ARG A 120 11.97 -13.19 -7.72
C ARG A 120 11.12 -11.93 -7.79
N LYS A 121 11.57 -10.88 -8.50
CA LYS A 121 10.81 -9.64 -8.71
C LYS A 121 9.43 -9.85 -9.37
N GLU A 122 9.34 -10.84 -10.26
CA GLU A 122 8.09 -11.20 -10.94
C GLU A 122 7.18 -12.11 -10.11
N LEU A 123 7.73 -12.94 -9.22
CA LEU A 123 6.99 -13.97 -8.47
C LEU A 123 6.63 -13.52 -7.05
N ASP A 124 7.50 -12.74 -6.42
CA ASP A 124 7.34 -12.30 -5.04
C ASP A 124 6.31 -11.18 -4.99
N THR A 125 5.16 -11.54 -4.46
CA THR A 125 4.08 -10.60 -4.19
C THR A 125 4.18 -10.19 -2.74
N PRO A 126 4.09 -8.88 -2.41
CA PRO A 126 4.09 -8.44 -1.03
C PRO A 126 2.96 -9.11 -0.25
N LYS A 127 3.21 -9.38 1.04
CA LYS A 127 2.18 -9.88 1.95
C LYS A 127 1.05 -8.84 2.02
N SER A 128 -0.19 -9.31 1.93
CA SER A 128 -1.34 -8.43 1.90
C SER A 128 -1.72 -7.97 3.31
N ASP A 129 -1.18 -6.85 3.74
CA ASP A 129 -1.58 -6.19 4.99
C ASP A 129 -2.99 -5.56 4.91
N LYS A 130 -3.59 -5.28 6.06
CA LYS A 130 -4.94 -4.67 6.11
C LYS A 130 -4.95 -3.30 5.41
N GLU A 131 -3.91 -2.51 5.58
CA GLU A 131 -3.78 -1.17 4.98
C GLU A 131 -3.63 -1.24 3.46
N THR A 132 -2.78 -2.14 2.95
CA THR A 132 -2.59 -2.31 1.49
C THR A 132 -3.87 -2.80 0.81
N ARG A 133 -4.65 -3.65 1.49
CA ARG A 133 -5.98 -4.08 1.03
C ARG A 133 -6.99 -2.93 0.99
N LEU A 134 -6.99 -2.06 2.00
CA LEU A 134 -7.86 -0.88 2.04
C LEU A 134 -7.47 0.15 0.96
N ALA A 135 -6.17 0.43 0.79
CA ALA A 135 -5.67 1.31 -0.26
C ALA A 135 -6.05 0.81 -1.66
N THR A 136 -5.85 -0.49 -1.92
CA THR A 136 -6.27 -1.13 -3.18
C THR A 136 -7.78 -1.02 -3.40
N ALA A 137 -8.58 -1.21 -2.35
CA ALA A 137 -10.03 -1.08 -2.43
C ALA A 137 -10.48 0.37 -2.73
N MET A 138 -9.80 1.37 -2.16
CA MET A 138 -10.04 2.78 -2.43
C MET A 138 -9.65 3.16 -3.87
N ALA A 139 -8.48 2.74 -4.36
CA ALA A 139 -8.04 2.98 -5.73
C ALA A 139 -9.01 2.36 -6.76
N ARG A 140 -9.51 1.14 -6.51
CA ARG A 140 -10.55 0.55 -7.37
C ARG A 140 -11.87 1.32 -7.37
N LYS A 141 -12.14 2.14 -6.35
CA LYS A 141 -13.37 2.92 -6.22
C LYS A 141 -13.29 4.25 -6.98
N THR A 142 -12.10 4.84 -7.17
CA THR A 142 -11.93 6.16 -7.78
C THR A 142 -12.20 6.17 -9.29
N ASP A 143 -11.77 5.14 -10.00
CA ASP A 143 -11.82 5.14 -11.47
C ASP A 143 -13.17 4.65 -12.03
N ARG A 144 -14.02 4.10 -11.15
CA ARG A 144 -15.36 3.64 -11.51
C ARG A 144 -16.30 4.84 -11.59
N LYS A 145 -16.41 5.42 -12.80
CA LYS A 145 -17.45 6.41 -13.13
C LYS A 145 -18.82 5.94 -12.61
N GLU A 146 -19.51 6.79 -11.84
CA GLU A 146 -20.74 6.48 -11.10
C GLU A 146 -21.98 6.30 -12.00
N PHE A 147 -21.87 5.58 -13.12
CA PHE A 147 -22.90 5.57 -14.16
C PHE A 147 -24.25 4.95 -13.75
N VAL A 148 -24.34 4.25 -12.61
CA VAL A 148 -25.56 3.51 -12.22
C VAL A 148 -25.85 3.53 -10.71
N ARG A 149 -25.15 4.32 -9.89
CA ARG A 149 -25.52 4.43 -8.47
C ARG A 149 -26.64 5.44 -8.32
N LYS A 150 -27.89 4.95 -8.30
CA LYS A 150 -29.03 5.74 -7.86
C LYS A 150 -28.71 6.25 -6.45
N LYS A 151 -28.66 7.57 -6.26
CA LYS A 151 -28.62 8.19 -4.93
C LYS A 151 -29.88 7.77 -4.19
N THR A 152 -29.79 6.73 -3.38
CA THR A 152 -30.84 6.41 -2.42
C THR A 152 -30.92 7.59 -1.47
N LYS A 153 -32.06 8.29 -1.47
CA LYS A 153 -32.32 9.36 -0.49
C LYS A 153 -32.30 8.70 0.88
N MET A 154 -31.18 8.83 1.59
CA MET A 154 -31.01 8.26 2.92
C MET A 154 -32.07 8.87 3.83
N ASN A 155 -32.70 8.04 4.67
CA ASN A 155 -33.65 8.53 5.65
C ASN A 155 -32.94 9.56 6.54
N PRO A 156 -33.47 10.78 6.73
CA PRO A 156 -32.89 11.80 7.61
C PRO A 156 -32.76 11.38 9.08
N PHE A 157 -33.48 10.32 9.47
CA PHE A 157 -33.49 9.77 10.82
C PHE A 157 -33.08 8.29 10.84
N PRO A 158 -31.88 7.94 10.33
CA PRO A 158 -31.45 6.55 10.23
C PRO A 158 -30.99 6.02 11.60
N SER A 159 -30.55 6.91 12.49
CA SER A 159 -30.13 6.61 13.86
C SER A 159 -31.24 6.71 14.88
N LEU A 160 -32.39 7.31 14.54
CA LEU A 160 -33.49 7.46 15.50
C LEU A 160 -34.33 6.19 15.58
N THR A 161 -34.44 5.67 16.79
CA THR A 161 -35.35 4.57 17.12
C THR A 161 -36.80 5.03 17.01
N ASN A 162 -37.75 4.09 16.82
CA ASN A 162 -39.18 4.41 16.77
C ASN A 162 -39.68 5.13 18.03
N LYS A 163 -39.00 4.93 19.16
CA LYS A 163 -39.27 5.60 20.44
C LYS A 163 -38.86 7.08 20.40
N GLU A 164 -37.77 7.42 19.75
CA GLU A 164 -37.31 8.80 19.60
C GLU A 164 -38.14 9.57 18.56
N LYS A 165 -38.56 8.90 17.48
CA LYS A 165 -39.48 9.47 16.48
C LYS A 165 -40.83 9.87 17.08
N LYS A 166 -41.39 9.03 17.97
CA LYS A 166 -42.66 9.34 18.67
C LYS A 166 -42.55 10.56 19.60
N LYS A 167 -41.41 10.72 20.28
CA LYS A 167 -41.20 11.86 21.20
C LYS A 167 -41.16 13.21 20.48
N THR A 168 -40.70 13.23 19.23
CA THR A 168 -40.71 14.46 18.40
C THR A 168 -42.09 14.81 17.86
N GLU A 169 -42.99 13.83 17.71
CA GLU A 169 -44.36 14.07 17.21
C GLU A 169 -45.33 14.53 18.30
N GLU A 170 -45.10 14.18 19.57
CA GLU A 170 -45.92 14.64 20.72
C GLU A 170 -45.74 16.13 21.07
N LEU A 171 -44.90 16.88 20.34
CA LEU A 171 -44.58 18.30 20.58
C LEU A 171 -45.32 19.27 19.62
N TYR A 172 -46.53 18.95 19.15
CA TYR A 172 -47.29 19.79 18.23
C TYR A 172 -48.74 20.06 18.65
N ASP A 173 -48.95 20.48 19.89
CA ASP A 173 -50.13 21.28 20.28
C ASP A 173 -49.71 22.74 20.45
N ASP A 174 -49.36 23.38 19.34
CA ASP A 174 -48.75 24.71 19.29
C ASP A 174 -49.82 25.82 19.39
N ALA A 175 -50.45 25.93 20.57
CA ALA A 175 -51.28 27.06 20.91
C ALA A 175 -50.39 28.27 21.21
N ARG A 176 -50.17 29.12 20.19
CA ARG A 176 -49.43 30.40 20.33
C ARG A 176 -49.75 31.10 21.64
N SER A 177 -48.72 31.40 22.41
CA SER A 177 -48.85 32.06 23.71
C SER A 177 -49.54 33.42 23.56
N PHE A 178 -50.21 33.90 24.60
CA PHE A 178 -50.87 35.22 24.57
C PHE A 178 -49.89 36.32 24.14
N ARG A 179 -48.62 36.21 24.54
CA ARG A 179 -47.55 37.16 24.19
C ARG A 179 -47.22 37.14 22.69
N GLU A 180 -47.16 35.96 22.07
CA GLU A 180 -46.97 35.86 20.61
C GLU A 180 -48.17 36.39 19.84
N LYS A 181 -49.40 36.19 20.35
CA LYS A 181 -50.59 36.78 19.75
C LYS A 181 -50.54 38.32 19.78
N GLN A 182 -50.02 38.92 20.86
CA GLN A 182 -49.79 40.37 20.95
C GLN A 182 -48.73 40.87 19.96
N LEU A 183 -47.61 40.14 19.83
CA LEU A 183 -46.55 40.48 18.87
C LEU A 183 -47.05 40.37 17.42
N ALA A 184 -47.75 39.30 17.07
CA ALA A 184 -48.32 39.10 15.75
C ALA A 184 -49.32 40.22 15.38
N LEU A 185 -50.16 40.64 16.34
CA LEU A 185 -51.09 41.76 16.15
C LEU A 185 -50.34 43.09 15.91
N ARG A 186 -49.32 43.38 16.73
CA ARG A 186 -48.46 44.56 16.57
C ARG A 186 -47.81 44.61 15.19
N ASP A 187 -47.23 43.49 14.75
CA ASP A 187 -46.54 43.41 13.46
C ASP A 187 -47.50 43.52 12.28
N ALA A 188 -48.70 42.93 12.39
CA ALA A 188 -49.76 43.09 11.39
C ALA A 188 -50.19 44.55 11.24
N LEU A 189 -50.36 45.29 12.34
CA LEU A 189 -50.70 46.71 12.34
C LEU A 189 -49.58 47.56 11.75
N LEU A 190 -48.32 47.29 12.09
CA LEU A 190 -47.15 47.95 11.50
C LEU A 190 -47.08 47.71 9.99
N LYS A 191 -47.35 46.48 9.53
CA LYS A 191 -47.39 46.12 8.11
C LYS A 191 -48.52 46.85 7.37
N LYS A 192 -49.70 46.98 7.98
CA LYS A 192 -50.82 47.75 7.42
C LYS A 192 -50.48 49.24 7.33
N ARG A 193 -49.86 49.82 8.36
CA ARG A 193 -49.41 51.21 8.36
C ARG A 193 -48.37 51.49 7.28
N LYS A 194 -47.43 50.57 7.08
CA LYS A 194 -46.41 50.67 6.01
C LYS A 194 -47.01 50.59 4.60
N ARG A 195 -48.15 49.89 4.43
CA ARG A 195 -48.86 49.80 3.14
C ARG A 195 -49.73 51.01 2.81
N MET A 196 -50.06 51.84 3.80
CA MET A 196 -50.85 53.07 3.61
C MET A 196 -49.99 54.34 3.51
N LYS A 197 -48.66 54.19 3.51
CA LYS A 197 -47.71 55.22 3.08
C LYS A 197 -47.19 54.82 1.70
#